data_AF-A0A7Y5LFT6-F1
#
_entry.id   AF-A0A7Y5LFT6-F1
#
_cell.length_a   1.000
_cell.length_b   1.000
_cell.length_c   1.000
_cell.angle_alpha   90.00
_cell.angle_beta   90.00
_cell.angle_gamma   90.00
#
_symmetry.space_group_name_H-M   'P 1'
#
loop_
_entity.id
_entity.type
_entity.pdbx_description
1 polymer ?
#
loop_
_entity_poly.entity_id
_entity_poly.type
_entity_poly.pdbx_seq_one_letter_code
_entity_poly.pdbx_strand_id
1 'polypeptide(L)'
;MRAYVFSFFAVAASAASCVVDESFDDAQFLCDPSGGDGECPDGLRCAVDGRCRKSLSASGGSGGIGGKDGGGDGSCFPTTCDTLAPKCGDLDDGCGNQLTCGCQGPFTCGGGAKPGECGCSKKQSRTRSADAVFEAKVTGSVAWASVGEAALSDDKWATAALDAGKTSNQLKASAFGFALPANAVVKGVEVSLERSAQGSASALTDKDVRVLVKGAPLATNGAKSTAWPTTDATAKYGSATELWGATAITLAEVQAADFGVLLTVAASAAATARVDAISLTVHYEDPACPN
;
A
#
# COMPACT_ATOMS: atom_id res chain seq x y z
N MET A 1 35.55 56.54 -14.78
CA MET A 1 35.48 56.76 -13.32
C MET A 1 34.20 57.53 -13.00
N ARG A 2 33.18 56.84 -12.50
CA ARG A 2 31.97 57.46 -11.93
C ARG A 2 31.60 56.63 -10.70
N ALA A 3 31.73 57.26 -9.54
CA ALA A 3 31.37 56.73 -8.24
C ALA A 3 29.84 56.74 -8.09
N TYR A 4 29.27 55.69 -7.50
CA TYR A 4 27.93 55.73 -6.91
C TYR A 4 28.05 55.43 -5.42
N VAL A 5 27.62 56.42 -4.65
CA VAL A 5 27.56 56.45 -3.19
C VAL A 5 26.35 55.62 -2.75
N PHE A 6 26.57 54.69 -1.81
CA PHE A 6 25.51 53.96 -1.12
C PHE A 6 24.83 54.89 -0.10
N SER A 7 23.54 55.20 -0.31
CA SER A 7 22.69 55.81 0.72
C SER A 7 21.95 54.73 1.48
N PHE A 8 22.16 54.72 2.80
CA PHE A 8 21.40 53.95 3.78
C PHE A 8 19.96 54.47 3.84
N PHE A 9 18.97 53.58 3.66
CA PHE A 9 17.59 53.83 4.09
C PHE A 9 17.41 53.23 5.49
N ALA A 10 17.18 54.09 6.48
CA ALA A 10 16.68 53.70 7.78
C ALA A 10 15.20 53.30 7.65
N VAL A 11 14.86 52.08 8.06
CA VAL A 11 13.46 51.67 8.23
C VAL A 11 13.04 52.09 9.64
N ALA A 12 12.14 53.07 9.71
CA ALA A 12 11.43 53.43 10.92
C ALA A 12 10.46 52.30 11.28
N ALA A 13 10.65 51.68 12.44
CA ALA A 13 9.65 50.79 13.02
C ALA A 13 8.49 51.64 13.55
N SER A 14 7.34 51.61 12.87
CA SER A 14 6.09 52.06 13.48
C SER A 14 5.54 50.92 14.33
N ALA A 15 5.14 51.24 15.55
CA ALA A 15 4.41 50.34 16.43
C ALA A 15 3.10 49.95 15.73
N ALA A 16 3.01 48.70 15.28
CA ALA A 16 1.77 48.12 14.81
C ALA A 16 0.85 47.93 16.02
N SER A 17 -0.25 48.66 16.06
CA SER A 17 -1.39 48.33 16.91
C SER A 17 -1.80 46.88 16.58
N CYS A 18 -1.76 45.99 17.58
CA CYS A 18 -2.28 44.65 17.44
C CYS A 18 -3.78 44.74 17.15
N VAL A 19 -4.17 44.47 15.91
CA VAL A 19 -5.56 44.13 15.59
C VAL A 19 -5.68 42.66 15.93
N VAL A 20 -6.51 42.32 16.92
CA VAL A 20 -6.99 40.95 17.11
C VAL A 20 -7.82 40.60 15.88
N ASP A 21 -7.24 39.76 15.03
CA ASP A 21 -7.94 39.15 13.92
C ASP A 21 -8.92 38.13 14.53
N GLU A 22 -10.23 38.32 14.37
CA GLU A 22 -11.24 37.38 14.87
C GLU A 22 -11.33 36.09 14.03
N SER A 23 -10.30 35.79 13.23
CA SER A 23 -10.18 34.60 12.38
C SER A 23 -9.09 33.62 12.81
N PHE A 24 -8.71 33.58 14.09
CA PHE A 24 -7.93 32.45 14.60
C PHE A 24 -8.79 31.18 14.60
N ASP A 25 -8.66 30.37 13.56
CA ASP A 25 -9.20 29.00 13.50
C ASP A 25 -8.80 28.22 14.77
N ASP A 26 -9.75 27.50 15.37
CA ASP A 26 -9.71 26.73 16.62
C ASP A 26 -8.68 25.56 16.67
N ALA A 27 -7.55 25.66 15.95
CA ALA A 27 -6.61 24.54 15.75
C ALA A 27 -5.12 24.92 15.90
N GLN A 28 -4.79 26.13 16.37
CA GLN A 28 -3.39 26.60 16.42
C GLN A 28 -2.64 26.22 17.71
N PHE A 29 -3.35 25.81 18.77
CA PHE A 29 -2.72 25.40 20.03
C PHE A 29 -2.72 23.89 20.14
N LEU A 30 -1.52 23.34 20.37
CA LEU A 30 -1.33 21.91 20.62
C LEU A 30 -1.35 21.63 22.12
N CYS A 31 -1.80 20.44 22.50
CA CYS A 31 -1.92 19.98 23.88
C CYS A 31 -1.66 18.47 23.96
N ASP A 32 -1.22 17.99 25.12
CA ASP A 32 -1.11 16.56 25.42
C ASP A 32 -2.48 16.00 25.84
N PRO A 33 -3.06 15.06 25.07
CA PRO A 33 -4.34 14.44 25.40
C PRO A 33 -4.35 13.71 26.76
N SER A 34 -3.17 13.41 27.30
CA SER A 34 -2.95 12.70 28.57
C SER A 34 -2.93 13.64 29.78
N GLY A 35 -2.67 14.93 29.57
CA GLY A 35 -2.45 15.96 30.60
C GLY A 35 -3.70 16.75 30.99
N GLY A 36 -4.80 16.62 30.24
CA GLY A 36 -6.05 17.34 30.45
C GLY A 36 -6.05 18.77 29.89
N ASP A 37 -7.11 19.52 30.15
CA ASP A 37 -7.38 20.82 29.48
C ASP A 37 -6.47 21.98 29.92
N GLY A 38 -5.59 21.79 30.91
CA GLY A 38 -4.76 22.86 31.50
C GLY A 38 -3.66 23.43 30.58
N GLU A 39 -3.42 22.79 29.44
CA GLU A 39 -2.47 23.25 28.42
C GLU A 39 -3.13 24.12 27.34
N CYS A 40 -4.47 24.18 27.34
CA CYS A 40 -5.24 24.98 26.40
C CYS A 40 -5.60 26.34 26.99
N PRO A 41 -5.63 27.42 26.19
CA PRO A 41 -6.17 28.71 26.61
C PRO A 41 -7.61 28.60 27.15
N ASP A 42 -7.95 29.47 28.10
CA ASP A 42 -9.25 29.48 28.77
C ASP A 42 -10.42 29.42 27.77
N GLY A 43 -11.29 28.42 27.94
CA GLY A 43 -12.46 28.19 27.09
C GLY A 43 -12.25 27.17 25.95
N LEU A 44 -11.04 26.64 25.79
CA LEU A 44 -10.74 25.53 24.88
C LEU A 44 -10.46 24.24 25.67
N ARG A 45 -10.70 23.10 25.03
CA ARG A 45 -10.40 21.76 25.56
C ARG A 45 -9.44 21.02 24.64
N CYS A 46 -8.63 20.15 25.23
CA CYS A 46 -7.69 19.35 24.46
C CYS A 46 -8.41 18.20 23.76
N ALA A 47 -8.48 18.23 22.43
CA ALA A 47 -9.02 17.13 21.65
C ALA A 47 -8.01 15.97 21.56
N VAL A 48 -8.52 14.77 21.25
CA VAL A 48 -7.72 13.54 21.15
C VAL A 48 -6.64 13.58 20.05
N ASP A 49 -6.76 14.51 19.11
CA ASP A 49 -5.74 14.77 18.07
C ASP A 49 -4.65 15.76 18.53
N GLY A 50 -4.64 16.11 19.82
CA GLY A 50 -3.66 16.99 20.45
C GLY A 50 -3.84 18.45 20.09
N ARG A 51 -5.07 18.89 19.74
CA ARG A 51 -5.39 20.28 19.38
C ARG A 51 -6.46 20.86 20.30
N CYS A 52 -6.26 22.10 20.74
CA CYS A 52 -7.22 22.81 21.59
C CYS A 52 -8.39 23.33 20.78
N ARG A 53 -9.62 22.89 21.07
CA ARG A 53 -10.85 23.30 20.37
C ARG A 53 -11.88 23.89 21.32
N LYS A 54 -12.77 24.73 20.81
CA LYS A 54 -13.83 25.35 21.61
C LYS A 54 -14.80 24.28 22.11
N SER A 55 -14.96 24.20 23.43
CA SER A 55 -15.90 23.25 24.04
C SER A 55 -17.32 23.67 23.70
N LEU A 56 -18.01 22.92 22.85
CA LEU A 56 -19.47 22.96 22.82
C LEU A 56 -19.94 22.25 24.09
N SER A 57 -20.31 23.06 25.09
CA SER A 57 -20.64 22.64 26.44
C SER A 57 -21.75 21.58 26.47
N ALA A 58 -21.40 20.33 26.77
CA ALA A 58 -22.32 19.42 27.45
C ALA A 58 -22.45 19.88 28.91
N SER A 59 -23.63 20.38 29.25
CA SER A 59 -23.93 20.94 30.57
C SER A 59 -23.80 19.88 31.69
N GLY A 60 -22.97 20.16 32.70
CA GLY A 60 -22.87 19.35 33.91
C GLY A 60 -22.08 19.97 35.08
N GLY A 61 -22.54 21.10 35.65
CA GLY A 61 -22.28 21.61 37.03
C GLY A 61 -20.88 22.19 37.35
N SER A 62 -20.68 23.30 38.09
CA SER A 62 -21.56 24.12 38.95
C SER A 62 -20.92 25.52 39.21
N GLY A 63 -21.71 26.60 39.02
CA GLY A 63 -21.49 27.98 39.52
C GLY A 63 -20.70 28.91 38.59
N GLY A 64 -21.09 30.14 38.25
CA GLY A 64 -22.27 30.96 38.51
C GLY A 64 -22.18 32.30 37.74
N ILE A 65 -23.33 32.96 37.58
CA ILE A 65 -23.64 34.32 37.10
C ILE A 65 -23.44 34.72 35.61
N GLY A 66 -24.56 34.76 34.88
CA GLY A 66 -25.04 36.00 34.24
C GLY A 66 -24.70 36.25 32.78
N GLY A 67 -25.65 36.00 31.87
CA GLY A 67 -25.67 36.58 30.52
C GLY A 67 -26.70 35.92 29.60
N LYS A 68 -27.85 36.58 29.40
CA LYS A 68 -28.81 36.27 28.31
C LYS A 68 -28.17 36.72 26.99
N ASP A 69 -28.33 36.04 25.85
CA ASP A 69 -29.50 36.09 24.96
C ASP A 69 -29.34 35.06 23.82
N GLY A 70 -30.46 34.49 23.34
CA GLY A 70 -30.56 33.89 22.00
C GLY A 70 -31.03 32.44 21.96
N GLY A 71 -32.35 32.23 21.89
CA GLY A 71 -32.98 30.91 21.96
C GLY A 71 -32.79 30.02 20.73
N GLY A 72 -32.30 28.81 20.99
CA GLY A 72 -32.78 27.55 20.42
C GLY A 72 -33.16 26.68 21.61
N ASP A 73 -34.26 25.95 21.53
CA ASP A 73 -34.63 25.01 22.59
C ASP A 73 -33.45 24.06 22.91
N GLY A 74 -33.29 23.68 24.17
CA GLY A 74 -32.26 22.72 24.59
C GLY A 74 -32.45 21.30 24.03
N SER A 75 -33.11 21.14 22.88
CA SER A 75 -33.17 19.88 22.15
C SER A 75 -32.06 19.85 21.11
N CYS A 76 -31.01 19.11 21.43
CA CYS A 76 -30.10 18.66 20.41
C CYS A 76 -30.78 17.57 19.58
N PHE A 77 -30.77 17.70 18.26
CA PHE A 77 -31.27 16.67 17.35
C PHE A 77 -30.09 15.86 16.81
N PRO A 78 -29.81 14.66 17.35
CA PRO A 78 -28.63 13.90 16.99
C PRO A 78 -28.72 13.42 15.54
N THR A 79 -27.64 13.63 14.79
CA THR A 79 -27.49 13.07 13.46
C THR A 79 -27.29 11.55 13.55
N THR A 80 -27.60 10.83 12.47
CA THR A 80 -27.34 9.39 12.35
C THR A 80 -26.33 9.10 11.25
N CYS A 81 -25.73 7.91 11.25
CA CYS A 81 -24.82 7.49 10.18
C CYS A 81 -25.47 7.58 8.78
N ASP A 82 -26.77 7.31 8.66
CA ASP A 82 -27.48 7.40 7.37
C ASP A 82 -27.53 8.85 6.84
N THR A 83 -27.58 9.82 7.74
CA THR A 83 -27.58 11.25 7.38
C THR A 83 -26.17 11.79 7.15
N LEU A 84 -25.17 11.19 7.82
CA LEU A 84 -23.75 11.51 7.62
C LEU A 84 -23.14 10.83 6.38
N ALA A 85 -23.84 9.89 5.74
CA ALA A 85 -23.36 9.23 4.54
C ALA A 85 -22.92 10.27 3.48
N PRO A 86 -21.74 10.10 2.85
CA PRO A 86 -20.90 8.90 2.83
C PRO A 86 -19.82 8.83 3.94
N LYS A 87 -19.89 9.64 5.01
CA LYS A 87 -18.89 9.61 6.08
C LYS A 87 -18.92 8.30 6.88
N CYS A 88 -17.76 7.90 7.38
CA CYS A 88 -17.57 6.66 8.12
C CYS A 88 -16.46 6.79 9.17
N GLY A 89 -16.34 5.77 10.02
CA GLY A 89 -15.48 5.80 11.20
C GLY A 89 -16.21 6.35 12.41
N ASP A 90 -15.46 6.83 13.39
CA ASP A 90 -16.03 7.44 14.58
C ASP A 90 -16.33 8.92 14.32
N LEU A 91 -17.61 9.28 14.36
CA LEU A 91 -18.15 10.61 14.04
C LEU A 91 -18.92 11.17 15.25
N ASP A 92 -19.11 12.48 15.31
CA ASP A 92 -19.95 13.13 16.33
C ASP A 92 -21.39 13.29 15.79
N ASP A 93 -22.40 13.05 16.62
CA ASP A 93 -23.81 13.23 16.25
C ASP A 93 -24.28 14.69 16.25
N GLY A 94 -23.41 15.64 16.63
CA GLY A 94 -23.70 17.05 16.84
C GLY A 94 -24.23 17.36 18.24
N CYS A 95 -24.41 16.34 19.07
CA CYS A 95 -24.96 16.40 20.43
C CYS A 95 -23.99 15.91 21.50
N GLY A 96 -22.73 15.66 21.11
CA GLY A 96 -21.69 15.16 22.00
C GLY A 96 -21.72 13.64 22.20
N ASN A 97 -22.52 12.89 21.43
CA ASN A 97 -22.36 11.43 21.36
C ASN A 97 -21.51 11.04 20.15
N GLN A 98 -20.78 9.94 20.32
CA GLN A 98 -19.99 9.33 19.25
C GLN A 98 -20.80 8.27 18.51
N LEU A 99 -20.80 8.34 17.18
CA LEU A 99 -21.37 7.39 16.25
C LEU A 99 -20.24 6.56 15.62
N THR A 100 -20.37 5.24 15.59
CA THR A 100 -19.48 4.38 14.80
C THR A 100 -20.17 4.01 13.49
N CYS A 101 -19.80 4.71 12.41
CA CYS A 101 -20.42 4.58 11.10
C CYS A 101 -19.62 3.65 10.17
N GLY A 102 -20.30 2.62 9.65
CA GLY A 102 -19.73 1.65 8.71
C GLY A 102 -20.10 1.92 7.25
N CYS A 103 -19.52 1.15 6.35
CA CYS A 103 -19.83 1.20 4.92
C CYS A 103 -20.58 -0.05 4.49
N GLN A 104 -21.56 0.10 3.58
CA GLN A 104 -22.13 -1.05 2.90
C GLN A 104 -21.14 -1.59 1.85
N GLY A 105 -20.96 -2.91 1.81
CA GLY A 105 -20.09 -3.54 0.83
C GLY A 105 -20.52 -3.20 -0.61
N PRO A 106 -19.57 -2.96 -1.54
CA PRO A 106 -18.12 -3.19 -1.45
C PRO A 106 -17.30 -2.02 -0.87
N PHE A 107 -17.95 -0.97 -0.35
CA PHE A 107 -17.24 0.22 0.13
C PHE A 107 -16.53 -0.05 1.46
N THR A 108 -15.36 0.54 1.62
CA THR A 108 -14.59 0.53 2.88
C THR A 108 -14.34 1.96 3.33
N CYS A 109 -14.25 2.18 4.63
CA CYS A 109 -13.92 3.51 5.14
C CYS A 109 -12.49 3.88 4.74
N GLY A 110 -12.30 5.02 4.06
CA GLY A 110 -11.01 5.36 3.46
C GLY A 110 -10.81 4.81 2.04
N GLY A 111 -11.73 3.98 1.54
CA GLY A 111 -11.61 3.37 0.22
C GLY A 111 -11.73 4.41 -0.91
N GLY A 112 -11.16 4.11 -2.07
CA GLY A 112 -11.05 5.10 -3.14
C GLY A 112 -10.06 6.23 -2.83
N ALA A 113 -9.16 6.02 -1.85
CA ALA A 113 -8.21 7.02 -1.34
C ALA A 113 -8.87 8.28 -0.73
N LYS A 114 -10.04 8.12 -0.10
CA LYS A 114 -10.76 9.20 0.60
C LYS A 114 -10.92 8.89 2.09
N PRO A 115 -9.98 9.33 2.95
CA PRO A 115 -10.06 9.12 4.39
C PRO A 115 -11.40 9.59 4.99
N GLY A 116 -12.00 8.78 5.86
CA GLY A 116 -13.27 9.11 6.53
C GLY A 116 -14.51 9.08 5.63
N GLU A 117 -14.40 8.62 4.39
CA GLU A 117 -15.53 8.39 3.47
C GLU A 117 -15.61 6.93 3.02
N CYS A 118 -16.83 6.44 2.88
CA CYS A 118 -17.10 5.18 2.22
C CYS A 118 -16.79 5.31 0.74
N GLY A 119 -15.82 4.52 0.29
CA GLY A 119 -15.44 4.43 -1.11
C GLY A 119 -14.79 3.09 -1.43
N CYS A 120 -14.49 2.89 -2.70
CA CYS A 120 -13.64 1.80 -3.15
C CYS A 120 -12.94 2.23 -4.45
N SER A 121 -11.83 1.60 -4.80
CA SER A 121 -11.12 1.92 -6.04
C SER A 121 -11.39 0.83 -7.07
N LYS A 122 -11.77 1.21 -8.29
CA LYS A 122 -12.00 0.22 -9.35
C LYS A 122 -10.74 -0.55 -9.69
N LYS A 123 -9.61 0.14 -9.87
CA LYS A 123 -8.31 -0.50 -10.11
C LYS A 123 -7.72 -0.93 -8.79
N GLN A 124 -7.44 -2.21 -8.69
CA GLN A 124 -6.89 -2.84 -7.50
C GLN A 124 -5.73 -3.75 -7.89
N SER A 125 -4.90 -4.08 -6.92
CA SER A 125 -3.89 -5.11 -7.05
C SER A 125 -3.80 -5.94 -5.79
N ARG A 126 -3.35 -7.18 -5.93
CA ARG A 126 -3.08 -8.05 -4.79
C ARG A 126 -1.78 -8.80 -5.02
N THR A 127 -0.90 -8.78 -4.04
CA THR A 127 0.34 -9.56 -4.04
C THR A 127 0.20 -10.78 -3.14
N ARG A 128 0.72 -11.91 -3.59
CA ARG A 128 0.79 -13.16 -2.83
C ARG A 128 2.15 -13.82 -3.05
N SER A 129 2.68 -14.41 -1.99
CA SER A 129 3.81 -15.34 -2.07
C SER A 129 3.32 -16.72 -2.51
N ALA A 130 4.24 -17.53 -3.04
CA ALA A 130 3.94 -18.91 -3.37
C ALA A 130 3.70 -19.74 -2.10
N ASP A 131 2.82 -20.73 -2.18
CA ASP A 131 2.64 -21.74 -1.12
C ASP A 131 3.32 -23.06 -1.48
N ALA A 132 3.39 -23.36 -2.78
CA ALA A 132 4.09 -24.54 -3.29
C ALA A 132 5.20 -24.13 -4.26
N VAL A 133 6.41 -24.61 -4.02
CA VAL A 133 7.54 -24.50 -4.95
C VAL A 133 8.11 -25.88 -5.21
N PHE A 134 8.27 -26.22 -6.49
CA PHE A 134 8.72 -27.53 -6.93
C PHE A 134 9.56 -27.43 -8.19
N GLU A 135 10.35 -28.47 -8.44
CA GLU A 135 11.10 -28.59 -9.67
C GLU A 135 10.33 -29.39 -10.74
N ALA A 136 10.42 -28.97 -11.99
CA ALA A 136 10.22 -29.85 -13.14
C ALA A 136 11.56 -30.08 -13.87
N LYS A 137 11.99 -31.34 -13.89
CA LYS A 137 13.27 -31.77 -14.48
C LYS A 137 13.31 -31.55 -15.99
N VAL A 138 14.42 -31.03 -16.49
CA VAL A 138 14.71 -30.88 -17.92
C VAL A 138 15.97 -31.69 -18.25
N THR A 139 15.94 -32.49 -19.32
CA THR A 139 17.08 -33.32 -19.71
C THR A 139 18.28 -32.45 -20.06
N GLY A 140 19.43 -32.73 -19.43
CA GLY A 140 20.68 -31.98 -19.64
C GLY A 140 20.83 -30.71 -18.80
N SER A 141 19.86 -30.42 -17.93
CA SER A 141 19.86 -29.26 -17.04
C SER A 141 20.23 -29.62 -15.59
N VAL A 142 20.63 -28.61 -14.83
CA VAL A 142 21.09 -28.70 -13.44
C VAL A 142 19.89 -28.69 -12.48
N ALA A 143 19.87 -29.61 -11.53
CA ALA A 143 18.81 -29.67 -10.52
C ALA A 143 18.91 -28.54 -9.48
N TRP A 144 17.76 -28.13 -8.99
CA TRP A 144 17.58 -27.30 -7.81
C TRP A 144 17.57 -28.15 -6.55
N ALA A 145 18.09 -27.58 -5.47
CA ALA A 145 17.98 -28.10 -4.12
C ALA A 145 17.13 -27.14 -3.26
N SER A 146 16.53 -27.69 -2.20
CA SER A 146 15.75 -26.92 -1.21
C SER A 146 14.68 -26.02 -1.84
N VAL A 147 13.99 -26.53 -2.86
CA VAL A 147 13.04 -25.74 -3.67
C VAL A 147 11.96 -25.03 -2.85
N GLY A 148 11.52 -25.63 -1.74
CA GLY A 148 10.49 -25.06 -0.86
C GLY A 148 10.92 -23.77 -0.15
N GLU A 149 12.22 -23.50 -0.02
CA GLU A 149 12.72 -22.28 0.62
C GLU A 149 12.41 -21.04 -0.23
N ALA A 150 12.24 -21.18 -1.56
CA ALA A 150 11.87 -20.07 -2.44
C ALA A 150 10.43 -19.55 -2.27
N ALA A 151 9.67 -20.05 -1.29
CA ALA A 151 8.28 -19.68 -1.06
C ALA A 151 8.13 -18.34 -0.30
N LEU A 152 9.07 -18.03 0.60
CA LEU A 152 8.98 -16.90 1.53
C LEU A 152 10.30 -16.15 1.58
N SER A 153 10.24 -14.84 1.80
CA SER A 153 11.45 -14.04 2.05
C SER A 153 11.89 -14.26 3.49
N ASP A 154 12.80 -15.20 3.73
CA ASP A 154 13.24 -15.62 5.07
C ASP A 154 14.74 -15.91 5.18
N ASP A 155 15.53 -15.37 4.25
CA ASP A 155 16.98 -15.56 4.12
C ASP A 155 17.38 -17.04 3.94
N LYS A 156 16.55 -17.81 3.22
CA LYS A 156 16.83 -19.19 2.83
C LYS A 156 16.49 -19.39 1.36
N TRP A 157 17.31 -20.20 0.70
CA TRP A 157 17.29 -20.22 -0.76
C TRP A 157 17.01 -21.60 -1.33
N ALA A 158 16.15 -21.64 -2.34
CA ALA A 158 16.27 -22.65 -3.38
C ALA A 158 17.57 -22.38 -4.16
N THR A 159 18.37 -23.41 -4.38
CA THR A 159 19.71 -23.25 -4.99
C THR A 159 19.94 -24.15 -6.19
N ALA A 160 20.69 -23.66 -7.18
CA ALA A 160 21.20 -24.48 -8.28
C ALA A 160 22.66 -24.10 -8.57
N ALA A 161 23.58 -25.04 -8.42
CA ALA A 161 25.00 -24.84 -8.69
C ALA A 161 25.31 -25.14 -10.17
N LEU A 162 25.46 -24.11 -10.99
CA LEU A 162 25.63 -24.24 -12.43
C LEU A 162 27.08 -24.06 -12.86
N ASP A 163 27.54 -24.92 -13.77
CA ASP A 163 28.76 -24.72 -14.54
C ASP A 163 28.54 -23.76 -15.72
N ALA A 164 29.64 -23.25 -16.29
CA ALA A 164 29.59 -22.43 -17.50
C ALA A 164 28.87 -23.14 -18.66
N GLY A 165 27.94 -22.44 -19.31
CA GLY A 165 27.15 -22.95 -20.42
C GLY A 165 25.98 -23.85 -20.02
N LYS A 166 25.72 -24.05 -18.72
CA LYS A 166 24.59 -24.84 -18.25
C LYS A 166 23.34 -24.00 -18.00
N THR A 167 22.20 -24.70 -17.96
CA THR A 167 20.91 -24.17 -17.54
C THR A 167 20.35 -24.98 -16.39
N SER A 168 19.53 -24.36 -15.55
CA SER A 168 18.82 -25.07 -14.49
C SER A 168 17.58 -25.79 -15.01
N ASN A 169 17.10 -26.75 -14.24
CA ASN A 169 15.74 -27.27 -14.34
C ASN A 169 14.72 -26.15 -14.08
N GLN A 170 13.45 -26.41 -14.36
CA GLN A 170 12.40 -25.41 -14.11
C GLN A 170 12.11 -25.36 -12.61
N LEU A 171 12.36 -24.20 -12.00
CA LEU A 171 11.81 -23.88 -10.68
C LEU A 171 10.40 -23.33 -10.91
N LYS A 172 9.39 -24.01 -10.39
CA LYS A 172 7.99 -23.62 -10.52
C LYS A 172 7.41 -23.27 -9.16
N ALA A 173 6.72 -22.15 -9.11
CA ALA A 173 5.96 -21.70 -7.94
C ALA A 173 4.47 -21.68 -8.29
N SER A 174 3.61 -22.11 -7.38
CA SER A 174 2.16 -22.15 -7.57
C SER A 174 1.42 -22.02 -6.23
N ALA A 175 0.10 -22.26 -6.26
CA ALA A 175 -0.77 -22.22 -5.08
C ALA A 175 -0.76 -20.87 -4.35
N PHE A 176 -0.70 -19.76 -5.09
CA PHE A 176 -0.62 -18.40 -4.54
C PHE A 176 -1.86 -17.96 -3.70
N GLY A 177 -2.95 -18.73 -3.70
CA GLY A 177 -4.10 -18.46 -2.82
C GLY A 177 -4.78 -17.11 -3.07
N PHE A 178 -4.87 -16.69 -4.34
CA PHE A 178 -5.62 -15.48 -4.69
C PHE A 178 -7.11 -15.67 -4.38
N ALA A 179 -7.69 -14.65 -3.74
CA ALA A 179 -9.12 -14.54 -3.49
C ALA A 179 -9.58 -13.14 -3.90
N LEU A 180 -9.86 -12.93 -5.19
CA LEU A 180 -10.27 -11.61 -5.68
C LEU A 180 -11.80 -11.44 -5.55
N PRO A 181 -12.31 -10.20 -5.55
CA PRO A 181 -13.75 -9.93 -5.55
C PRO A 181 -14.48 -10.63 -6.70
N ALA A 182 -15.76 -10.93 -6.49
CA ALA A 182 -16.60 -11.55 -7.51
C ALA A 182 -16.63 -10.68 -8.77
N ASN A 183 -16.51 -11.33 -9.94
CA ASN A 183 -16.48 -10.67 -11.24
C ASN A 183 -15.28 -9.73 -11.48
N ALA A 184 -14.24 -9.77 -10.64
CA ALA A 184 -13.01 -9.03 -10.89
C ALA A 184 -12.45 -9.36 -12.28
N VAL A 185 -12.09 -8.32 -13.04
CA VAL A 185 -11.51 -8.45 -14.37
C VAL A 185 -10.01 -8.28 -14.28
N VAL A 186 -9.26 -9.37 -14.50
CA VAL A 186 -7.79 -9.35 -14.50
C VAL A 186 -7.28 -8.48 -15.64
N LYS A 187 -6.37 -7.57 -15.31
CA LYS A 187 -5.76 -6.61 -16.26
C LYS A 187 -4.29 -6.88 -16.51
N GLY A 188 -3.58 -7.40 -15.51
CA GLY A 188 -2.17 -7.69 -15.66
C GLY A 188 -1.64 -8.54 -14.52
N VAL A 189 -0.50 -9.17 -14.79
CA VAL A 189 0.20 -10.03 -13.84
C VAL A 189 1.66 -9.61 -13.79
N GLU A 190 2.17 -9.37 -12.59
CA GLU A 190 3.57 -9.10 -12.34
C GLU A 190 4.18 -10.21 -11.51
N VAL A 191 5.38 -10.65 -11.89
CA VAL A 191 6.21 -11.60 -11.13
C VAL A 191 7.27 -10.82 -10.38
N SER A 192 7.51 -11.15 -9.12
CA SER A 192 8.66 -10.68 -8.35
C SER A 192 9.48 -11.87 -7.86
N LEU A 193 10.76 -11.86 -8.19
CA LEU A 193 11.74 -12.86 -7.77
C LEU A 193 12.78 -12.19 -6.89
N GLU A 194 12.89 -12.59 -5.62
CA GLU A 194 14.03 -12.26 -4.79
C GLU A 194 15.13 -13.28 -5.03
N ARG A 195 16.24 -12.80 -5.58
CA ARG A 195 17.25 -13.65 -6.18
C ARG A 195 18.64 -13.08 -6.00
N SER A 196 19.63 -13.97 -5.92
CA SER A 196 21.04 -13.60 -5.93
C SER A 196 21.92 -14.71 -6.50
N ALA A 197 23.14 -14.34 -6.87
CA ALA A 197 24.20 -15.25 -7.28
C ALA A 197 25.23 -15.40 -6.15
N GLN A 198 25.53 -16.63 -5.77
CA GLN A 198 26.70 -16.92 -4.95
C GLN A 198 27.89 -17.26 -5.85
N GLY A 199 29.03 -16.60 -5.62
CA GLY A 199 30.27 -16.77 -6.38
C GLY A 199 30.59 -15.55 -7.25
N SER A 200 29.85 -15.33 -8.34
CA SER A 200 30.10 -14.23 -9.29
C SER A 200 28.81 -13.51 -9.71
N ALA A 201 28.80 -12.18 -9.55
CA ALA A 201 27.67 -11.30 -9.88
C ALA A 201 27.33 -11.23 -11.39
N SER A 202 28.22 -11.69 -12.26
CA SER A 202 28.05 -11.56 -13.72
C SER A 202 27.78 -12.89 -14.43
N ALA A 203 27.69 -13.97 -13.66
CA ALA A 203 27.64 -15.33 -14.19
C ALA A 203 26.23 -15.78 -14.56
N LEU A 204 25.19 -15.26 -13.89
CA LEU A 204 23.83 -15.78 -13.99
C LEU A 204 22.89 -14.77 -14.62
N THR A 205 22.04 -15.25 -15.54
CA THR A 205 20.94 -14.49 -16.14
C THR A 205 19.68 -15.34 -16.20
N ASP A 206 18.54 -14.68 -16.41
CA ASP A 206 17.31 -15.42 -16.68
C ASP A 206 17.37 -16.09 -18.04
N LYS A 207 16.93 -17.35 -18.10
CA LYS A 207 16.77 -18.08 -19.36
C LYS A 207 15.31 -18.15 -19.80
N ASP A 208 14.41 -18.32 -18.85
CA ASP A 208 12.96 -18.33 -19.06
C ASP A 208 12.29 -17.87 -17.77
N VAL A 209 11.44 -16.85 -17.85
CA VAL A 209 10.53 -16.42 -16.79
C VAL A 209 9.17 -16.36 -17.42
N ARG A 210 8.19 -17.11 -16.92
CA ARG A 210 6.83 -17.16 -17.51
C ARG A 210 5.76 -17.31 -16.45
N VAL A 211 4.61 -16.69 -16.69
CA VAL A 211 3.38 -17.00 -15.95
C VAL A 211 2.82 -18.33 -16.42
N LEU A 212 2.35 -19.13 -15.47
CA LEU A 212 1.69 -20.41 -15.66
C LEU A 212 0.18 -20.23 -15.48
N VAL A 213 -0.61 -20.74 -16.42
CA VAL A 213 -2.06 -20.89 -16.30
C VAL A 213 -2.38 -22.37 -16.51
N LYS A 214 -3.17 -22.96 -15.61
CA LYS A 214 -3.46 -24.41 -15.64
C LYS A 214 -2.18 -25.27 -15.64
N GLY A 215 -1.15 -24.81 -14.91
CA GLY A 215 0.19 -25.42 -14.85
C GLY A 215 1.06 -25.27 -16.11
N ALA A 216 0.58 -24.65 -17.18
CA ALA A 216 1.28 -24.50 -18.45
C ALA A 216 1.78 -23.07 -18.68
N PRO A 217 2.99 -22.88 -19.24
CA PRO A 217 3.54 -21.55 -19.47
C PRO A 217 2.82 -20.80 -20.59
N LEU A 218 2.50 -19.53 -20.34
CA LEU A 218 2.00 -18.60 -21.34
C LEU A 218 3.09 -18.20 -22.36
N ALA A 219 2.70 -17.57 -23.48
CA ALA A 219 3.54 -17.42 -24.66
C ALA A 219 4.68 -16.38 -24.53
N THR A 220 4.53 -15.35 -23.71
CA THR A 220 5.58 -14.34 -23.50
C THR A 220 6.62 -14.83 -22.50
N ASN A 221 7.90 -14.69 -22.83
CA ASN A 221 9.02 -14.88 -21.90
C ASN A 221 9.47 -13.51 -21.36
N GLY A 222 9.41 -13.34 -20.05
CA GLY A 222 9.83 -12.13 -19.34
C GLY A 222 11.32 -12.09 -18.98
N ALA A 223 12.09 -13.13 -19.31
CA ALA A 223 13.51 -13.26 -18.92
C ALA A 223 14.34 -12.00 -19.27
N LYS A 224 15.18 -11.58 -18.32
CA LYS A 224 16.11 -10.47 -18.47
C LYS A 224 17.54 -10.97 -18.62
N SER A 225 18.31 -10.30 -19.47
CA SER A 225 19.76 -10.50 -19.63
C SER A 225 20.59 -9.79 -18.56
N THR A 226 19.96 -8.98 -17.69
CA THR A 226 20.63 -8.36 -16.55
C THR A 226 21.14 -9.43 -15.60
N ALA A 227 22.43 -9.35 -15.25
CA ALA A 227 23.04 -10.31 -14.37
C ALA A 227 22.43 -10.28 -12.96
N TRP A 228 22.41 -11.44 -12.29
CA TRP A 228 21.91 -11.56 -10.93
C TRP A 228 22.89 -10.92 -9.93
N PRO A 229 22.40 -10.09 -8.98
CA PRO A 229 23.26 -9.47 -7.97
C PRO A 229 23.84 -10.50 -7.00
N THR A 230 24.89 -10.17 -6.25
CA THR A 230 25.51 -11.06 -5.24
C THR A 230 24.84 -11.02 -3.87
N THR A 231 24.03 -10.00 -3.63
CA THR A 231 23.14 -9.88 -2.47
C THR A 231 21.71 -10.05 -2.93
N ASP A 232 20.82 -10.45 -2.03
CA ASP A 232 19.41 -10.59 -2.38
C ASP A 232 18.82 -9.27 -2.83
N ALA A 233 18.12 -9.33 -3.96
CA ALA A 233 17.39 -8.22 -4.51
C ALA A 233 16.21 -8.73 -5.32
N THR A 234 15.13 -7.94 -5.31
CA THR A 234 13.93 -8.24 -6.07
C THR A 234 14.06 -7.82 -7.54
N ALA A 235 13.92 -8.76 -8.46
CA ALA A 235 13.67 -8.50 -9.87
C ALA A 235 12.18 -8.63 -10.20
N LYS A 236 11.62 -7.63 -10.88
CA LYS A 236 10.20 -7.60 -11.29
C LYS A 236 10.03 -7.85 -12.78
N TYR A 237 8.94 -8.50 -13.17
CA TYR A 237 8.61 -8.84 -14.56
C TYR A 237 7.12 -8.64 -14.81
N GLY A 238 6.74 -8.37 -16.05
CA GLY A 238 5.36 -8.02 -16.39
C GLY A 238 5.05 -6.56 -16.06
N SER A 239 3.76 -6.23 -16.09
CA SER A 239 3.23 -4.92 -15.68
C SER A 239 1.77 -5.02 -15.26
N ALA A 240 1.21 -3.92 -14.75
CA ALA A 240 -0.21 -3.81 -14.39
C ALA A 240 -1.20 -4.07 -15.54
N THR A 241 -0.73 -4.11 -16.80
CA THR A 241 -1.56 -4.31 -18.00
C THR A 241 -1.12 -5.50 -18.85
N GLU A 242 -0.11 -6.27 -18.42
CA GLU A 242 0.46 -7.35 -19.21
C GLU A 242 -0.13 -8.72 -18.84
N LEU A 243 -0.61 -9.42 -19.86
CA LEU A 243 -1.20 -10.77 -19.76
C LEU A 243 -0.30 -11.86 -20.35
N TRP A 244 1.01 -11.59 -20.48
CA TRP A 244 2.03 -12.57 -20.83
C TRP A 244 1.74 -13.35 -22.14
N GLY A 245 1.14 -12.65 -23.11
CA GLY A 245 0.80 -13.21 -24.43
C GLY A 245 -0.55 -13.91 -24.49
N ALA A 246 -1.29 -13.99 -23.37
CA ALA A 246 -2.70 -14.38 -23.39
C ALA A 246 -3.58 -13.20 -23.80
N THR A 247 -4.73 -13.49 -24.42
CA THR A 247 -5.76 -12.49 -24.71
C THR A 247 -6.56 -12.12 -23.48
N ALA A 248 -6.71 -13.05 -22.53
CA ALA A 248 -7.33 -12.87 -21.23
C ALA A 248 -6.75 -13.91 -20.24
N ILE A 249 -6.72 -13.55 -18.96
CA ILE A 249 -6.58 -14.50 -17.85
C ILE A 249 -7.84 -14.35 -17.02
N THR A 250 -8.57 -15.43 -16.79
CA THR A 250 -9.85 -15.38 -16.07
C THR A 250 -9.65 -15.34 -14.56
N LEU A 251 -10.66 -14.85 -13.85
CA LEU A 251 -10.70 -14.88 -12.38
C LEU A 251 -10.47 -16.30 -11.84
N ALA A 252 -11.17 -17.29 -12.40
CA ALA A 252 -11.04 -18.69 -11.99
C ALA A 252 -9.63 -19.24 -12.21
N GLU A 253 -8.95 -18.83 -13.29
CA GLU A 253 -7.57 -19.22 -13.55
C GLU A 253 -6.63 -18.63 -12.50
N VAL A 254 -6.73 -17.34 -12.16
CA VAL A 254 -5.85 -16.73 -11.15
C VAL A 254 -6.04 -17.34 -9.76
N GLN A 255 -7.27 -17.75 -9.42
CA GLN A 255 -7.58 -18.37 -8.13
C GLN A 255 -7.27 -19.88 -8.10
N ALA A 256 -6.90 -20.49 -9.23
CA ALA A 256 -6.57 -21.90 -9.30
C ALA A 256 -5.20 -22.18 -8.65
N ALA A 257 -5.07 -23.35 -8.02
CA ALA A 257 -3.83 -23.76 -7.34
C ALA A 257 -2.65 -23.95 -8.32
N ASP A 258 -2.92 -24.11 -9.61
CA ASP A 258 -1.94 -24.31 -10.68
C ASP A 258 -1.65 -23.02 -11.50
N PHE A 259 -2.18 -21.88 -11.07
CA PHE A 259 -1.69 -20.57 -11.49
C PHE A 259 -0.34 -20.31 -10.85
N GLY A 260 0.63 -19.84 -11.63
CA GLY A 260 1.95 -19.66 -11.06
C GLY A 260 3.03 -19.08 -11.95
N VAL A 261 4.27 -19.43 -11.64
CA VAL A 261 5.48 -18.88 -12.27
C VAL A 261 6.44 -20.02 -12.58
N LEU A 262 7.12 -19.92 -13.71
CA LEU A 262 8.27 -20.74 -14.08
C LEU A 262 9.51 -19.86 -14.18
N LEU A 263 10.62 -20.35 -13.63
CA LEU A 263 11.96 -19.81 -13.79
C LEU A 263 12.92 -20.89 -14.29
N THR A 264 13.77 -20.53 -15.26
CA THR A 264 15.03 -21.22 -15.54
C THR A 264 16.16 -20.19 -15.60
N VAL A 265 17.36 -20.62 -15.19
CA VAL A 265 18.56 -19.78 -15.10
C VAL A 265 19.59 -20.29 -16.09
N ALA A 266 20.34 -19.39 -16.72
CA ALA A 266 21.51 -19.73 -17.53
C ALA A 266 22.79 -19.20 -16.86
N ALA A 267 23.88 -19.95 -17.01
CA ALA A 267 25.17 -19.61 -16.47
C ALA A 267 26.22 -19.40 -17.58
N SER A 268 26.88 -18.24 -17.60
CA SER A 268 28.02 -17.94 -18.46
C SER A 268 29.36 -18.35 -17.83
N ALA A 269 29.39 -18.48 -16.50
CA ALA A 269 30.51 -18.95 -15.70
C ALA A 269 29.96 -19.77 -14.51
N ALA A 270 30.83 -20.50 -13.81
CA ALA A 270 30.41 -21.26 -12.63
C ALA A 270 29.89 -20.34 -11.52
N ALA A 271 28.66 -20.56 -11.07
CA ALA A 271 28.02 -19.82 -9.97
C ALA A 271 26.80 -20.59 -9.44
N THR A 272 26.38 -20.27 -8.22
CA THR A 272 25.16 -20.85 -7.64
C THR A 272 24.03 -19.83 -7.69
N ALA A 273 22.95 -20.17 -8.40
CA ALA A 273 21.72 -19.41 -8.38
C ALA A 273 21.02 -19.60 -7.04
N ARG A 274 20.55 -18.52 -6.43
CA ARG A 274 19.78 -18.54 -5.18
C ARG A 274 18.48 -17.76 -5.38
N VAL A 275 17.36 -18.38 -4.99
CA VAL A 275 16.04 -17.74 -5.00
C VAL A 275 15.48 -17.85 -3.59
N ASP A 276 15.24 -16.70 -2.97
CA ASP A 276 14.70 -16.57 -1.61
C ASP A 276 13.18 -16.54 -1.65
N ALA A 277 12.60 -15.71 -2.53
CA ALA A 277 11.15 -15.58 -2.61
C ALA A 277 10.62 -15.46 -4.03
N ILE A 278 9.49 -16.11 -4.29
CA ILE A 278 8.69 -15.93 -5.50
C ILE A 278 7.31 -15.41 -5.10
N SER A 279 6.96 -14.22 -5.59
CA SER A 279 5.64 -13.63 -5.41
C SER A 279 5.02 -13.18 -6.74
N LEU A 280 3.70 -13.16 -6.76
CA LEU A 280 2.89 -12.68 -7.87
C LEU A 280 2.04 -11.50 -7.41
N THR A 281 1.93 -10.49 -8.26
CA THR A 281 0.93 -9.42 -8.14
C THR A 281 -0.07 -9.55 -9.27
N VAL A 282 -1.34 -9.65 -8.92
CA VAL A 282 -2.44 -9.61 -9.89
C VAL A 282 -3.09 -8.24 -9.82
N HIS A 283 -3.15 -7.58 -10.96
CA HIS A 283 -3.85 -6.31 -11.16
C HIS A 283 -5.21 -6.59 -11.77
N TYR A 284 -6.26 -6.02 -11.19
CA TYR A 284 -7.64 -6.28 -11.60
C TYR A 284 -8.51 -5.03 -11.48
N GLU A 285 -9.62 -5.02 -12.20
CA GLU A 285 -10.71 -4.09 -11.97
C GLU A 285 -11.84 -4.78 -11.21
N ASP A 286 -12.29 -4.17 -10.11
CA ASP A 286 -13.50 -4.56 -9.41
C ASP A 286 -14.70 -3.86 -10.04
N PRO A 287 -15.59 -4.56 -10.76
CA PRO A 287 -16.75 -3.94 -11.41
C PRO A 287 -17.78 -3.42 -10.41
N ALA A 288 -17.73 -3.84 -9.13
CA ALA A 288 -18.60 -3.32 -8.09
C ALA A 288 -18.20 -1.90 -7.66
N CYS A 289 -17.02 -1.43 -8.06
CA CYS A 289 -16.54 -0.08 -7.79
C CYS A 289 -16.76 0.86 -8.98
N PRO A 290 -17.42 2.02 -8.77
CA PRO A 290 -17.57 3.03 -9.81
C PRO A 290 -16.22 3.63 -10.21
N ASN A 291 -16.17 4.22 -11.41
CA ASN A 291 -15.00 4.96 -11.92
C ASN A 291 -14.79 6.27 -11.16
#